data_AF-A0A822A4S3-F1
#
_entry.id   AF-A0A822A4S3-F1
#
_cell.length_a   1.000
_cell.length_b   1.000
_cell.length_c   1.000
_cell.angle_alpha   90.00
_cell.angle_beta   90.00
_cell.angle_gamma   90.00
#
_symmetry.space_group_name_H-M   'P 1'
#
loop_
_entity.id
_entity.type
_entity.pdbx_description
1 polymer ?
#
loop_
_entity_poly.entity_id
_entity_poly.type
_entity_poly.pdbx_seq_one_letter_code
_entity_poly.pdbx_strand_id
1 'polypeptide(L)'
;NWPDKICDCDYTFDSPTRIPSSYSIVMLNVPTQWDVSNFCDELKLQYKTIIKGERLYVRGARPIPKIRIDFSSNKELLKILQSKRMLLDDENTSYPIEPYVAPPRILRCYICQQYDDHIAAHCPNKDKPICFKCGEQHQYNPECQNKICCVHCKGDHLAGNPNCPKKIETRELKKYQAKPLTLPSSYLVNSNKWTGNSAQHLFGNASATSKQVNNNINKNDFPLQLLDTMHSNIQSVLQQQVELNRHIKEQTTQLNCQANEIIKINRTLHEVICPLLKEV
;
A
#
# COMPACT_ATOMS: atom_id res chain seq x y z
N ASN A 1 22.60 -17.89 5.02
CA ASN A 1 23.43 -17.76 6.22
C ASN A 1 24.83 -17.41 5.76
N TRP A 2 25.14 -16.12 5.72
CA TRP A 2 26.51 -15.64 5.56
C TRP A 2 27.21 -15.71 6.93
N PRO A 3 28.51 -16.01 7.01
CA PRO A 3 29.20 -16.21 8.28
C PRO A 3 29.48 -14.89 8.98
N ASP A 4 29.04 -14.72 10.23
CA ASP A 4 29.19 -13.46 11.01
C ASP A 4 30.62 -13.19 11.51
N LYS A 5 31.60 -14.02 11.11
CA LYS A 5 33.01 -13.90 11.52
C LYS A 5 33.92 -14.13 10.33
N ILE A 6 34.70 -13.11 9.99
CA ILE A 6 35.82 -13.19 9.07
C ILE A 6 37.02 -12.65 9.84
N CYS A 7 37.96 -13.55 10.18
CA CYS A 7 39.28 -13.22 10.72
C CYS A 7 39.29 -12.29 11.96
N ASP A 8 38.52 -12.61 13.01
CA ASP A 8 38.53 -11.91 14.31
C ASP A 8 38.28 -10.39 14.28
N CYS A 9 37.80 -9.87 13.15
CA CYS A 9 37.38 -8.48 13.01
C CYS A 9 35.86 -8.38 13.10
N ASP A 10 35.35 -7.61 14.05
CA ASP A 10 33.96 -7.20 14.05
C ASP A 10 33.71 -6.29 12.84
N TYR A 11 32.89 -6.74 11.90
CA TYR A 11 32.40 -5.89 10.82
C TYR A 11 30.90 -5.72 10.99
N THR A 12 30.43 -4.48 10.84
CA THR A 12 29.01 -4.17 10.72
C THR A 12 28.75 -3.91 9.25
N PHE A 13 27.83 -4.68 8.66
CA PHE A 13 27.28 -4.28 7.36
C PHE A 13 26.38 -3.09 7.63
N ASP A 14 26.83 -1.90 7.22
CA ASP A 14 25.94 -0.77 7.11
C ASP A 14 24.76 -1.19 6.24
N SER A 15 23.55 -1.00 6.77
CA SER A 15 22.35 -1.20 5.98
C SER A 15 22.47 -0.41 4.69
N PRO A 16 22.07 -0.96 3.53
CA PRO A 16 22.24 -0.27 2.26
C PRO A 16 21.66 1.13 2.38
N THR A 17 22.48 2.15 2.08
CA THR A 17 22.10 3.58 2.16
C THR A 17 20.87 3.91 1.33
N ARG A 18 20.51 3.03 0.39
CA ARG A 18 19.34 3.14 -0.46
C ARG A 18 18.60 1.81 -0.58
N ILE A 19 17.48 1.70 0.11
CA ILE A 19 16.57 0.57 0.02
C ILE A 19 15.77 0.68 -1.30
N PRO A 20 15.83 -0.33 -2.19
CA PRO A 20 15.04 -0.34 -3.41
C PRO A 20 13.55 -0.27 -3.08
N SER A 21 12.75 0.42 -3.90
CA SER A 21 11.30 0.54 -3.67
C SER A 21 10.58 -0.81 -3.60
N SER A 22 11.14 -1.84 -4.23
CA SER A 22 10.65 -3.22 -4.18
C SER A 22 10.72 -3.86 -2.79
N TYR A 23 11.51 -3.29 -1.88
CA TYR A 23 11.67 -3.75 -0.49
C TYR A 23 10.83 -2.90 0.46
N SER A 24 9.88 -2.12 -0.06
CA SER A 24 9.07 -1.20 0.73
C SER A 24 7.58 -1.42 0.48
N ILE A 25 6.78 -1.22 1.51
CA ILE A 25 5.32 -1.16 1.42
C ILE A 25 4.82 0.19 1.95
N VAL A 26 3.58 0.50 1.63
CA VAL A 26 2.82 1.58 2.25
C VAL A 26 1.72 0.96 3.09
N MET A 27 1.73 1.26 4.39
CA MET A 27 0.64 0.94 5.29
C MET A 27 -0.32 2.12 5.35
N LEU A 28 -1.60 1.84 5.15
CA LEU A 28 -2.66 2.82 5.02
C LEU A 28 -3.41 3.00 6.35
N ASN A 29 -4.04 4.16 6.53
CA ASN A 29 -4.92 4.51 7.65
C ASN A 29 -4.23 4.55 9.01
N VAL A 30 -2.90 4.74 9.05
CA VAL A 30 -2.17 4.93 10.31
C VAL A 30 -2.37 6.37 10.80
N PRO A 31 -2.90 6.61 12.01
CA PRO A 31 -3.17 7.95 12.52
C PRO A 31 -1.95 8.87 12.44
N THR A 32 -2.15 10.13 12.07
CA THR A 32 -1.05 11.08 11.81
C THR A 32 -0.35 11.56 13.07
N GLN A 33 -1.00 11.46 14.23
CA GLN A 33 -0.47 11.80 15.53
C GLN A 33 0.41 10.71 16.15
N TRP A 34 0.45 9.50 15.56
CA TRP A 34 1.28 8.41 16.06
C TRP A 34 2.76 8.62 15.71
N ASP A 35 3.62 8.38 16.70
CA ASP A 35 5.06 8.28 16.51
C ASP A 35 5.36 7.01 15.71
N VAL A 36 5.83 7.21 14.48
CA VAL A 36 6.11 6.12 13.56
C VAL A 36 7.32 5.29 13.99
N SER A 37 8.28 5.88 14.70
CA SER A 37 9.48 5.16 15.16
C SER A 37 9.09 4.09 16.18
N ASN A 38 8.40 4.50 17.25
CA ASN A 38 7.95 3.58 18.30
C ASN A 38 6.99 2.53 17.74
N PHE A 39 6.03 2.96 16.90
CA PHE A 39 5.10 2.07 16.23
C PHE A 39 5.81 1.00 15.38
N CYS A 40 6.87 1.37 14.66
CA CYS A 40 7.65 0.40 13.91
C CYS A 40 8.53 -0.50 14.77
N ASP A 41 8.97 -0.04 15.94
CA ASP A 41 9.71 -0.86 16.87
C ASP A 41 8.84 -1.95 17.51
N GLU A 42 7.57 -1.66 17.77
CA GLU A 42 6.56 -2.67 18.15
C GLU A 42 6.35 -3.69 17.03
N LEU A 43 6.15 -3.21 15.79
CA LEU A 43 5.99 -4.11 14.63
C LEU A 43 7.21 -5.01 14.38
N LYS A 44 8.43 -4.55 14.71
CA LYS A 44 9.64 -5.38 14.63
C LYS A 44 9.62 -6.56 15.62
N LEU A 45 8.77 -6.55 16.64
CA LEU A 45 8.60 -7.71 17.51
C LEU A 45 8.07 -8.92 16.72
N GLN A 46 7.12 -8.69 15.82
CA GLN A 46 6.49 -9.70 14.97
C GLN A 46 7.20 -9.86 13.61
N TYR A 47 7.66 -8.76 13.01
CA TYR A 47 8.26 -8.72 11.69
C TYR A 47 9.73 -8.29 11.76
N LYS A 48 10.62 -9.24 12.07
CA LYS A 48 12.06 -9.00 12.27
C LYS A 48 12.79 -8.41 11.06
N THR A 49 12.22 -8.52 9.86
CA THR A 49 12.81 -7.96 8.63
C THR A 49 12.50 -6.49 8.42
N ILE A 50 11.68 -5.85 9.25
CA ILE A 50 11.48 -4.40 9.20
C ILE A 50 12.78 -3.68 9.59
N ILE A 51 13.26 -2.81 8.71
CA ILE A 51 14.40 -1.93 8.97
C ILE A 51 13.92 -0.66 9.65
N LYS A 52 12.94 0.03 9.04
CA LYS A 52 12.40 1.30 9.53
C LYS A 52 11.03 1.59 8.95
N GLY A 53 10.33 2.54 9.57
CA GLY A 53 9.17 3.18 8.97
C GLY A 53 9.28 4.69 8.96
N GLU A 54 8.64 5.31 7.98
CA GLU A 54 8.65 6.76 7.76
C GLU A 54 7.23 7.25 7.45
N ARG A 55 6.82 8.34 8.12
CA ARG A 55 5.57 9.04 7.81
C ARG A 55 5.66 9.64 6.41
N LEU A 56 4.64 9.40 5.58
CA LEU A 56 4.53 10.10 4.31
C LEU A 56 3.89 11.48 4.49
N TYR A 57 4.24 12.41 3.61
CA TYR A 57 3.77 13.79 3.64
C TYR A 57 3.25 14.23 2.26
N VAL A 58 2.23 15.08 2.24
CA VAL A 58 1.86 15.81 1.02
C VAL A 58 2.93 16.87 0.72
N ARG A 59 3.02 17.29 -0.55
CA ARG A 59 3.70 18.55 -0.91
C ARG A 59 3.18 19.69 -0.03
N GLY A 60 4.08 20.33 0.72
CA GLY A 60 3.73 21.30 1.76
C GLY A 60 3.78 20.77 3.20
N ALA A 61 4.44 19.61 3.41
CA ALA A 61 4.82 19.07 4.72
C ALA A 61 3.66 18.71 5.68
N ARG A 62 2.44 18.50 5.16
CA ARG A 62 1.33 17.96 5.96
C ARG A 62 1.43 16.43 6.02
N PRO A 63 1.44 15.81 7.22
CA PRO A 63 1.50 14.35 7.35
C PRO A 63 0.22 13.72 6.81
N ILE A 64 0.35 12.57 6.16
CA ILE A 64 -0.80 11.78 5.69
C ILE A 64 -0.97 10.51 6.51
N PRO A 65 -2.16 9.91 6.53
CA PRO A 65 -2.41 8.63 7.21
C PRO A 65 -1.84 7.46 6.42
N LYS A 66 -0.59 7.58 5.97
CA LYS A 66 0.18 6.56 5.27
C LYS A 66 1.61 6.57 5.82
N ILE A 67 2.14 5.40 6.10
CA ILE A 67 3.54 5.21 6.45
C ILE A 67 4.19 4.31 5.42
N ARG A 68 5.44 4.60 5.07
CA ARG A 68 6.29 3.69 4.32
C ARG A 68 7.01 2.79 5.33
N ILE A 69 7.04 1.50 5.08
CA ILE A 69 7.82 0.54 5.87
C ILE A 69 8.82 -0.13 4.94
N ASP A 70 10.08 -0.15 5.35
CA ASP A 70 11.20 -0.71 4.60
C ASP A 70 11.64 -2.04 5.23
N PHE A 71 11.92 -3.02 4.37
CA PHE A 71 12.28 -4.38 4.76
C PHE A 71 13.67 -4.76 4.26
N SER A 72 14.36 -5.64 5.01
CA SER A 72 15.64 -6.23 4.60
C SER A 72 15.46 -7.38 3.60
N SER A 73 14.29 -8.02 3.57
CA SER A 73 14.00 -9.19 2.75
C SER A 73 12.79 -8.98 1.84
N ASN A 74 13.02 -8.94 0.53
CA ASN A 74 11.93 -8.89 -0.46
C ASN A 74 11.07 -10.16 -0.43
N LYS A 75 11.65 -11.33 -0.16
CA LYS A 75 10.90 -12.61 -0.12
C LYS A 75 9.81 -12.60 0.96
N GLU A 76 10.11 -12.09 2.15
CA GLU A 76 9.12 -11.98 3.23
C GLU A 76 8.08 -10.90 2.95
N LEU A 77 8.52 -9.74 2.45
CA LEU A 77 7.63 -8.68 2.00
C LEU A 77 6.61 -9.18 0.97
N LEU A 78 7.01 -10.03 0.01
CA LEU A 78 6.09 -10.61 -0.96
C LEU A 78 5.03 -11.52 -0.31
N LYS A 79 5.37 -12.24 0.76
CA LYS A 79 4.39 -13.03 1.54
C LYS A 79 3.42 -12.11 2.29
N ILE A 80 3.94 -11.04 2.90
CA ILE A 80 3.12 -10.05 3.60
C ILE A 80 2.18 -9.35 2.61
N LEU A 81 2.65 -8.98 1.41
CA LEU A 81 1.79 -8.38 0.38
C LEU A 81 0.66 -9.29 -0.08
N GLN A 82 0.79 -10.62 0.02
CA GLN A 82 -0.29 -11.56 -0.34
C GLN A 82 -1.47 -11.46 0.62
N SER A 83 -1.24 -11.20 1.91
CA SER A 83 -2.33 -11.02 2.88
C SER A 83 -3.07 -9.68 2.69
N LYS A 84 -2.49 -8.72 1.95
CA LYS A 84 -2.98 -7.34 1.73
C LYS A 84 -3.19 -6.52 3.01
N ARG A 85 -2.93 -7.13 4.17
CA ARG A 85 -3.06 -6.53 5.50
C ARG A 85 -1.91 -7.00 6.35
N MET A 86 -1.40 -6.10 7.17
CA MET A 86 -0.36 -6.39 8.15
C MET A 86 -0.99 -6.35 9.54
N LEU A 87 -0.74 -7.38 10.34
CA LEU A 87 -1.26 -7.49 11.70
C LEU A 87 -0.40 -6.62 12.62
N LEU A 88 -1.03 -6.03 13.63
CA LEU A 88 -0.33 -5.29 14.68
C LEU A 88 -0.11 -6.19 15.91
N ASP A 89 -1.15 -6.92 16.27
CA ASP A 89 -1.26 -7.72 17.48
C ASP A 89 -2.07 -9.00 17.21
N ASP A 90 -2.10 -9.87 18.22
CA ASP A 90 -2.92 -11.09 18.23
C ASP A 90 -4.42 -10.79 18.41
N GLU A 91 -4.80 -9.53 18.65
CA GLU A 91 -6.17 -9.05 18.91
C GLU A 91 -6.91 -8.59 17.64
N ASN A 92 -6.43 -9.03 16.46
CA ASN A 92 -7.06 -8.81 15.15
C ASN A 92 -6.99 -7.35 14.66
N THR A 93 -6.17 -6.49 15.28
CA THR A 93 -5.88 -5.16 14.74
C THR A 93 -4.99 -5.32 13.51
N SER A 94 -5.47 -4.86 12.36
CA SER A 94 -4.73 -4.97 11.10
C SER A 94 -4.84 -3.72 10.27
N TYR A 95 -3.78 -3.40 9.52
CA TYR A 95 -3.76 -2.27 8.62
C TYR A 95 -3.68 -2.73 7.16
N PRO A 96 -4.45 -2.12 6.24
CA PRO A 96 -4.28 -2.36 4.81
C PRO A 96 -2.88 -1.96 4.35
N ILE A 97 -2.30 -2.73 3.45
CA ILE A 97 -0.98 -2.47 2.90
C ILE A 97 -0.97 -2.55 1.37
N GLU A 98 -0.09 -1.77 0.76
CA GLU A 98 0.13 -1.74 -0.68
C GLU A 98 1.63 -1.74 -0.98
N PRO A 99 2.08 -2.27 -2.13
CA PRO A 99 3.47 -2.15 -2.54
C PRO A 99 3.87 -0.68 -2.72
N TYR A 100 5.04 -0.28 -2.23
CA TYR A 100 5.49 1.10 -2.40
C TYR A 100 5.96 1.34 -3.84
N VAL A 101 5.28 2.26 -4.52
CA VAL A 101 5.68 2.75 -5.84
C VAL A 101 6.34 4.11 -5.68
N ALA A 102 7.66 4.16 -5.87
CA ALA A 102 8.38 5.42 -5.86
C ALA A 102 7.90 6.32 -7.01
N PRO A 103 7.78 7.65 -6.80
CA PRO A 103 7.46 8.58 -7.86
C PRO A 103 8.44 8.44 -9.03
N PRO A 104 7.97 8.34 -10.27
CA PRO A 104 8.86 8.19 -11.41
C PRO A 104 9.77 9.41 -11.52
N ARG A 105 11.06 9.14 -11.69
CA ARG A 105 12.05 10.18 -11.92
C ARG A 105 11.94 10.65 -13.36
N ILE A 106 11.63 11.93 -13.54
CA ILE A 106 11.66 12.58 -14.84
C ILE A 106 13.07 13.12 -15.04
N LEU A 107 13.86 12.37 -15.79
CA LEU A 107 15.15 12.82 -16.26
C LEU A 107 14.96 13.98 -17.24
N ARG A 108 15.89 14.94 -17.18
CA ARG A 108 15.94 16.05 -18.10
C ARG A 108 17.38 16.19 -18.58
N CYS A 109 17.59 16.14 -19.88
CA CYS A 109 18.92 16.40 -20.43
C CYS A 109 19.29 17.88 -20.26
N TYR A 110 20.46 18.17 -19.69
CA TYR A 110 20.90 19.57 -19.50
C TYR A 110 21.37 20.27 -20.78
N ILE A 111 21.51 19.53 -21.90
CA ILE A 111 21.89 20.09 -23.20
C ILE A 111 20.64 20.42 -24.01
N CYS A 112 19.82 19.44 -24.36
CA CYS A 112 18.64 19.64 -25.21
C CYS A 112 17.35 19.95 -24.43
N GLN A 113 17.41 19.94 -23.09
CA GLN A 113 16.29 20.15 -22.16
C GLN A 113 15.14 19.12 -22.23
N GLN A 114 15.21 18.09 -23.09
CA GLN A 114 14.14 17.09 -23.23
C GLN A 114 13.93 16.23 -21.99
N TYR A 115 12.69 15.76 -21.79
CA TYR A 115 12.27 14.88 -20.68
C TYR A 115 12.31 13.38 -21.06
N ASP A 116 13.36 12.96 -21.74
CA ASP A 116 13.57 11.62 -22.25
C ASP A 116 14.60 10.83 -21.42
N ASP A 117 14.96 9.64 -21.89
CA ASP A 117 15.75 8.67 -21.14
C ASP A 117 17.27 8.78 -21.41
N HIS A 118 17.76 9.99 -21.73
CA HIS A 118 19.19 10.24 -21.89
C HIS A 118 19.72 11.35 -20.95
N ILE A 119 21.02 11.31 -20.71
CA ILE A 119 21.75 12.31 -19.94
C ILE A 119 22.62 13.17 -20.86
N ALA A 120 23.06 14.33 -20.39
CA ALA A 120 23.89 15.27 -21.17
C ALA A 120 25.11 14.59 -21.86
N ALA A 121 25.77 13.66 -21.16
CA ALA A 121 26.92 12.92 -21.70
C ALA A 121 26.59 12.12 -22.98
N HIS A 122 25.34 11.66 -23.12
CA HIS A 122 24.86 10.85 -24.24
C HIS A 122 23.77 11.60 -25.04
N CYS A 123 23.78 12.93 -25.03
CA CYS A 123 22.82 13.71 -25.80
C CYS A 123 23.06 13.52 -27.31
N PRO A 124 22.02 13.21 -28.11
CA PRO A 124 22.14 13.15 -29.56
C PRO A 124 22.27 14.55 -30.20
N ASN A 125 21.84 15.59 -29.49
CA ASN A 125 21.81 16.98 -29.96
C ASN A 125 22.88 17.84 -29.28
N LYS A 126 24.12 17.34 -29.14
CA LYS A 126 25.23 18.08 -28.50
C LYS A 126 25.53 19.41 -29.19
N ASP A 127 25.43 19.44 -30.51
CA ASP A 127 25.74 20.62 -31.33
C ASP A 127 24.61 21.66 -31.33
N LYS A 128 23.45 21.34 -30.75
CA LYS A 128 22.27 22.20 -30.69
C LYS A 128 21.76 22.34 -29.24
N PRO A 129 22.56 22.95 -28.34
CA PRO A 129 22.14 23.15 -26.96
C PRO A 129 20.93 24.09 -26.91
N ILE A 130 20.05 23.83 -25.95
CA ILE A 130 18.89 24.65 -25.65
C ILE A 130 19.09 25.29 -24.29
N CYS A 131 18.89 26.61 -24.24
CA CYS A 131 19.07 27.39 -23.03
C CYS A 131 18.02 27.01 -21.98
N PHE A 132 18.48 26.69 -20.77
CA PHE A 132 17.63 26.39 -19.62
C PHE A 132 16.65 27.54 -19.24
N LYS A 133 17.07 28.78 -19.49
CA LYS A 133 16.37 30.00 -19.07
C LYS A 133 15.30 30.44 -20.06
N CYS A 134 15.65 30.58 -21.33
CA CYS A 134 14.78 31.13 -22.37
C CYS A 134 14.29 30.11 -23.40
N GLY A 135 14.82 28.89 -23.40
CA GLY A 135 14.39 27.84 -24.34
C GLY A 135 14.85 28.02 -25.79
N GLU A 136 15.72 29.00 -26.06
CA GLU A 136 16.31 29.25 -27.38
C GLU A 136 17.55 28.38 -27.64
N GLN A 137 17.92 28.22 -28.91
CA GLN A 137 19.06 27.39 -29.33
C GLN A 137 20.40 28.12 -29.07
N HIS A 138 20.86 28.05 -27.84
CA HIS A 138 22.22 28.40 -27.44
C HIS A 138 22.56 27.72 -26.10
N GLN A 139 23.85 27.69 -25.77
CA GLN A 139 24.30 27.17 -24.48
C GLN A 139 23.81 28.04 -23.31
N TYR A 140 23.50 27.42 -22.18
CA TYR A 140 23.09 28.14 -20.99
C TYR A 140 24.16 29.17 -20.57
N ASN A 141 23.73 30.42 -20.44
CA ASN A 141 24.51 31.52 -19.88
C ASN A 141 23.72 32.13 -18.71
N PRO A 142 24.30 32.25 -17.51
CA PRO A 142 23.68 32.96 -16.38
C PRO A 142 23.20 34.37 -16.72
N GLU A 143 23.94 35.08 -17.57
CA GLU A 143 23.68 36.46 -18.00
C GLU A 143 22.77 36.56 -19.23
N CYS A 144 22.10 35.47 -19.61
CA CYS A 144 21.17 35.47 -20.73
C CYS A 144 20.09 36.54 -20.56
N GLN A 145 20.06 37.53 -21.46
CA GLN A 145 19.14 38.67 -21.43
C GLN A 145 17.75 38.34 -21.97
N ASN A 146 17.58 37.18 -22.61
CA ASN A 146 16.29 36.73 -23.12
C ASN A 146 15.28 36.53 -22.00
N LYS A 147 14.00 36.78 -22.30
CA LYS A 147 12.88 36.54 -21.37
C LYS A 147 12.89 35.08 -20.91
N ILE A 148 12.61 34.84 -19.63
CA ILE A 148 12.44 33.49 -19.09
C ILE A 148 11.26 32.84 -19.82
N CYS A 149 11.51 31.70 -20.45
CA CYS A 149 10.52 30.96 -21.21
C CYS A 149 10.84 29.47 -21.16
N CYS A 150 9.84 28.67 -20.80
CA CYS A 150 9.98 27.22 -20.76
C CYS A 150 9.95 26.65 -22.19
N VAL A 151 10.98 25.90 -22.58
CA VAL A 151 11.01 25.26 -23.91
C VAL A 151 9.80 24.34 -24.17
N HIS A 152 9.24 23.71 -23.12
CA HIS A 152 8.19 22.70 -23.25
C HIS A 152 6.76 23.26 -23.29
N CYS A 153 6.41 24.13 -22.34
CA CYS A 153 5.05 24.68 -22.22
C CYS A 153 4.96 26.15 -22.66
N LYS A 154 6.09 26.78 -23.00
CA LYS A 154 6.19 28.22 -23.35
C LYS A 154 5.71 29.18 -22.25
N GLY A 155 5.61 28.71 -21.01
CA GLY A 155 5.27 29.55 -19.85
C GLY A 155 6.45 30.34 -19.29
N ASP A 156 6.15 31.35 -18.47
CA ASP A 156 7.12 32.26 -17.84
C ASP A 156 7.85 31.61 -16.65
N HIS A 157 8.53 30.49 -16.90
CA HIS A 157 9.37 29.81 -15.92
C HIS A 157 10.51 29.01 -16.58
N LEU A 158 11.54 28.68 -15.80
CA LEU A 158 12.67 27.85 -16.26
C LEU A 158 12.21 26.45 -16.69
N ALA A 159 12.93 25.80 -17.63
CA ALA A 159 12.59 24.47 -18.14
C ALA A 159 12.57 23.35 -17.06
N GLY A 160 13.18 23.60 -15.90
CA GLY A 160 13.30 22.65 -14.80
C GLY A 160 12.20 22.75 -13.76
N ASN A 161 11.32 23.75 -13.86
CA ASN A 161 10.30 24.05 -12.84
C ASN A 161 9.47 22.78 -12.49
N PRO A 162 9.38 22.38 -11.22
CA PRO A 162 8.61 21.22 -10.79
C PRO A 162 7.10 21.31 -11.10
N ASN A 163 6.59 22.52 -11.31
CA ASN A 163 5.19 22.83 -11.59
C ASN A 163 4.90 23.06 -13.09
N CYS A 164 5.88 22.80 -13.98
CA CYS A 164 5.66 22.84 -15.42
C CYS A 164 4.57 21.83 -15.83
N PRO A 165 3.50 22.25 -16.55
CA PRO A 165 2.43 21.36 -16.99
C PRO A 165 2.94 20.14 -17.77
N LYS A 166 3.88 20.34 -18.70
CA LYS A 166 4.49 19.25 -19.47
C LYS A 166 5.29 18.28 -18.60
N LYS A 167 5.99 18.77 -17.57
CA LYS A 167 6.72 17.89 -16.63
C LYS A 167 5.77 17.05 -15.78
N ILE A 168 4.63 17.62 -15.40
CA ILE A 168 3.57 16.90 -14.67
C ILE A 168 2.98 15.82 -15.57
N GLU A 169 2.59 16.17 -16.80
CA GLU A 169 2.08 15.22 -17.80
C GLU A 169 3.03 14.06 -18.04
N THR A 170 4.33 14.32 -18.30
CA THR A 170 5.34 13.25 -18.47
C THR A 170 5.44 12.38 -17.21
N ARG A 171 5.32 12.95 -16.01
CA ARG A 171 5.34 12.18 -14.76
C ARG A 171 4.17 11.23 -14.67
N GLU A 172 2.96 11.69 -14.98
CA GLU A 172 1.77 10.83 -14.95
C GLU A 172 1.89 9.71 -15.99
N LEU A 173 2.33 10.01 -17.22
CA LEU A 173 2.59 8.98 -18.24
C LEU A 173 3.60 7.92 -17.76
N LYS A 174 4.73 8.34 -17.17
CA LYS A 174 5.72 7.41 -16.62
C LYS A 174 5.20 6.62 -15.40
N LYS A 175 4.18 7.10 -14.66
CA LYS A 175 3.57 6.31 -13.58
C LYS A 175 2.83 5.10 -14.13
N TYR A 176 2.08 5.25 -15.22
CA TYR A 176 1.35 4.14 -15.83
C TYR A 176 2.27 3.11 -16.49
N GLN A 177 3.45 3.53 -16.94
CA GLN A 177 4.47 2.64 -17.51
C GLN A 177 5.32 1.92 -16.45
N ALA A 178 5.31 2.42 -15.20
CA ALA A 178 6.01 1.75 -14.12
C ALA A 178 5.29 0.43 -13.80
N LYS A 179 5.93 -0.69 -14.14
CA LYS A 179 5.41 -2.02 -13.80
C LYS A 179 5.20 -2.08 -12.27
N PRO A 180 3.99 -2.40 -11.79
CA PRO A 180 3.80 -2.78 -10.40
C PRO A 180 4.77 -3.90 -10.04
N LEU A 181 5.09 -4.04 -8.75
CA LEU A 181 5.78 -5.23 -8.25
C LEU A 181 4.94 -6.45 -8.64
N THR A 182 5.35 -7.13 -9.71
CA THR A 182 4.72 -8.37 -10.15
C THR A 182 5.10 -9.43 -9.15
N LEU A 183 4.14 -9.84 -8.32
CA LEU A 183 4.25 -11.09 -7.57
C LEU A 183 4.60 -12.19 -8.58
N PRO A 184 5.68 -12.96 -8.39
CA PRO A 184 6.01 -14.05 -9.29
C PRO A 184 4.82 -15.01 -9.39
N SER A 185 4.52 -15.49 -10.61
CA SER A 185 3.39 -16.39 -10.88
C SER A 185 3.38 -17.66 -10.01
N SER A 186 4.53 -18.06 -9.47
CA SER A 186 4.67 -19.19 -8.54
C SER A 186 4.02 -18.96 -7.17
N TYR A 187 3.70 -17.70 -6.84
CA TYR A 187 3.01 -17.32 -5.59
C TYR A 187 1.55 -16.95 -5.80
N LEU A 188 1.03 -17.03 -7.03
CA LEU A 188 -0.39 -16.96 -7.30
C LEU A 188 -1.00 -18.31 -6.93
N VAL A 189 -1.37 -18.49 -5.67
CA VAL A 189 -2.27 -19.59 -5.29
C VAL A 189 -3.62 -19.29 -5.93
N ASN A 190 -4.04 -20.22 -6.79
CA ASN A 190 -5.36 -20.29 -7.40
C ASN A 190 -6.43 -20.00 -6.33
N SER A 191 -7.01 -18.80 -6.35
CA SER A 191 -8.07 -18.38 -5.42
C SER A 191 -9.43 -18.98 -5.76
N ASN A 192 -9.44 -20.21 -6.29
CA ASN A 192 -10.63 -21.02 -6.57
C ASN A 192 -10.36 -22.46 -6.15
N LYS A 193 -10.25 -22.71 -4.84
CA LYS A 193 -10.49 -24.01 -4.19
C LYS A 193 -10.73 -23.78 -2.71
N TRP A 194 -11.92 -23.26 -2.42
CA TRP A 194 -12.54 -23.46 -1.12
C TRP A 194 -13.09 -24.89 -1.11
N THR A 195 -12.25 -25.87 -0.81
CA THR A 195 -12.73 -27.19 -0.37
C THR A 195 -12.81 -27.13 1.15
N GLY A 196 -13.92 -26.58 1.64
CA GLY A 196 -14.30 -26.71 3.04
C GLY A 196 -14.68 -28.16 3.30
N ASN A 197 -13.81 -28.91 3.95
CA ASN A 197 -14.17 -30.14 4.64
C ASN A 197 -13.44 -30.17 5.97
N SER A 198 -14.07 -29.60 7.00
CA SER A 198 -13.97 -30.01 8.40
C SER A 198 -14.90 -29.14 9.25
N ALA A 199 -16.20 -29.40 9.16
CA ALA A 199 -17.16 -29.27 10.25
C ALA A 199 -18.57 -29.53 9.71
N GLN A 200 -19.02 -30.79 9.77
CA GLN A 200 -20.34 -31.13 10.33
C GLN A 200 -20.52 -32.65 10.35
N HIS A 201 -20.49 -33.16 11.59
CA HIS A 201 -21.06 -34.41 12.02
C HIS A 201 -22.57 -34.47 11.67
N LEU A 202 -23.08 -35.71 11.62
CA LEU A 202 -24.51 -36.09 11.69
C LEU A 202 -25.30 -35.84 10.40
N PHE A 203 -25.56 -36.90 9.63
CA PHE A 203 -26.88 -37.44 9.27
C PHE A 203 -26.67 -38.62 8.29
N GLY A 204 -27.44 -39.69 8.51
CA GLY A 204 -27.19 -41.02 7.99
C GLY A 204 -27.49 -41.27 6.51
N ASN A 205 -27.04 -42.45 6.09
CA ASN A 205 -27.14 -43.08 4.77
C ASN A 205 -28.52 -42.94 4.10
N ALA A 206 -28.51 -42.58 2.81
CA ALA A 206 -29.49 -43.06 1.86
C ALA A 206 -28.83 -43.30 0.49
N SER A 207 -29.01 -44.52 0.00
CA SER A 207 -28.41 -45.12 -1.19
C SER A 207 -28.85 -44.47 -2.52
N ALA A 208 -28.01 -44.74 -3.52
CA ALA A 208 -28.19 -44.56 -4.95
C ALA A 208 -29.64 -44.55 -5.49
N THR A 209 -29.89 -43.62 -6.41
CA THR A 209 -30.61 -43.92 -7.66
C THR A 209 -30.24 -42.89 -8.71
N SER A 210 -29.37 -43.28 -9.65
CA SER A 210 -29.24 -42.61 -10.93
C SER A 210 -30.49 -42.93 -11.76
N LYS A 211 -31.40 -41.97 -11.90
CA LYS A 211 -32.35 -41.96 -13.02
C LYS A 211 -31.79 -41.04 -14.09
N GLN A 212 -31.33 -41.65 -15.18
CA GLN A 212 -31.15 -40.97 -16.45
C GLN A 212 -32.47 -40.31 -16.85
N VAL A 213 -32.44 -38.99 -17.07
CA VAL A 213 -33.46 -38.33 -17.89
C VAL A 213 -32.75 -37.76 -19.10
N ASN A 214 -33.15 -38.28 -20.25
CA ASN A 214 -32.60 -37.97 -21.56
C ASN A 214 -32.87 -36.51 -21.95
N ASN A 215 -31.90 -35.96 -22.65
CA ASN A 215 -31.89 -34.60 -23.20
C ASN A 215 -33.08 -34.33 -24.12
N ASN A 216 -33.75 -33.20 -23.88
CA ASN A 216 -34.20 -32.33 -24.96
C ASN A 216 -34.40 -30.92 -24.41
N ILE A 217 -33.35 -30.09 -24.47
CA ILE A 217 -33.48 -28.65 -24.22
C ILE A 217 -32.80 -27.89 -25.36
N ASN A 218 -33.63 -27.09 -26.01
CA ASN A 218 -33.29 -26.15 -27.07
C ASN A 218 -32.15 -25.22 -26.61
N LYS A 219 -31.14 -25.03 -27.46
CA LYS A 219 -29.88 -24.31 -27.16
C LYS A 219 -30.01 -22.80 -26.89
N ASN A 220 -31.21 -22.25 -26.73
CA ASN A 220 -31.42 -20.80 -26.65
C ASN A 220 -31.90 -20.27 -25.28
N ASP A 221 -32.18 -21.12 -24.28
CA ASP A 221 -32.69 -20.66 -22.96
C ASP A 221 -31.70 -20.79 -21.79
N PHE A 222 -30.49 -21.28 -22.04
CA PHE A 222 -29.47 -21.52 -21.01
C PHE A 222 -28.93 -20.27 -20.26
N PRO A 223 -28.93 -19.03 -20.82
CA PRO A 223 -28.39 -17.87 -20.10
C PRO A 223 -29.30 -17.32 -19.00
N LEU A 224 -30.64 -17.40 -19.14
CA LEU A 224 -31.59 -16.68 -18.27
C LEU A 224 -31.79 -17.35 -16.91
N GLN A 225 -31.94 -18.68 -16.85
CA GLN A 225 -32.13 -19.39 -15.58
C GLN A 225 -30.89 -19.32 -14.67
N LEU A 226 -29.69 -19.30 -15.28
CA LEU A 226 -28.44 -19.13 -14.54
C LEU A 226 -28.32 -17.72 -13.97
N LEU A 227 -28.73 -16.70 -14.74
CA LEU A 227 -28.80 -15.31 -14.29
C LEU A 227 -29.78 -15.12 -13.13
N ASP A 228 -30.97 -15.73 -13.18
CA ASP A 228 -31.96 -15.66 -12.11
C ASP A 228 -31.47 -16.33 -10.82
N THR A 229 -30.80 -17.48 -10.96
CA THR A 229 -30.19 -18.20 -9.84
C THR A 229 -29.06 -17.37 -9.21
N MET A 230 -28.21 -16.75 -10.04
CA MET A 230 -27.16 -15.85 -9.57
C MET A 230 -27.74 -14.61 -8.88
N HIS A 231 -28.81 -14.03 -9.42
CA HIS A 231 -29.47 -12.87 -8.82
C HIS A 231 -30.06 -13.22 -7.44
N SER A 232 -30.73 -14.36 -7.31
CA SER A 232 -31.25 -14.85 -6.03
C SER A 232 -30.15 -15.06 -4.99
N ASN A 233 -29.01 -15.64 -5.40
CA ASN A 233 -27.86 -15.83 -4.53
C ASN A 233 -27.24 -14.48 -4.08
N ILE A 234 -27.14 -13.51 -4.99
CA ILE A 234 -26.65 -12.16 -4.66
C ILE A 234 -27.58 -11.48 -3.65
N GLN A 235 -28.90 -11.60 -3.81
CA GLN A 235 -29.87 -11.03 -2.87
C GLN A 235 -29.77 -11.67 -1.49
N SER A 236 -29.60 -13.00 -1.43
CA SER A 236 -29.40 -13.71 -0.16
C SER A 236 -28.12 -13.25 0.57
N VAL A 237 -27.01 -13.09 -0.16
CA VAL A 237 -25.75 -12.59 0.41
C VAL A 237 -25.88 -11.14 0.90
N LEU A 238 -26.59 -10.30 0.14
CA LEU A 238 -26.87 -8.92 0.57
C LEU A 238 -27.69 -8.89 1.87
N GLN A 239 -28.70 -9.75 2.00
CA GLN A 239 -29.48 -9.86 3.23
C GLN A 239 -28.63 -10.33 4.41
N GLN A 240 -27.76 -11.32 4.22
CA GLN A 240 -26.81 -11.77 5.24
C GLN A 240 -25.84 -10.66 5.66
N GLN A 241 -25.37 -9.84 4.71
CA GLN A 241 -24.49 -8.71 5.00
C GLN A 241 -25.20 -7.63 5.85
N VAL A 242 -26.47 -7.35 5.57
CA VAL A 242 -27.27 -6.39 6.35
C VAL A 242 -27.44 -6.89 7.78
N GLU A 243 -27.73 -8.18 7.95
CA GLU A 243 -27.93 -8.76 9.28
C GLU A 243 -26.63 -8.82 10.09
N LEU A 244 -25.50 -9.13 9.44
CA LEU A 244 -24.18 -9.07 10.08
C LEU A 244 -23.85 -7.65 10.55
N ASN A 245 -24.14 -6.64 9.73
CA ASN A 245 -23.94 -5.24 10.10
C ASN A 245 -24.82 -4.83 11.30
N ARG A 246 -26.05 -5.37 11.40
CA ARG A 246 -26.92 -5.17 12.57
C ARG A 246 -26.30 -5.76 13.83
N HIS A 247 -25.82 -7.00 13.77
CA HIS A 247 -25.16 -7.64 14.90
C HIS A 247 -23.88 -6.93 15.36
N ILE A 248 -23.05 -6.48 14.42
CA ILE A 248 -21.84 -5.70 14.74
C ILE A 248 -22.22 -4.41 15.49
N LYS A 249 -23.27 -3.73 15.03
CA LYS A 249 -23.77 -2.52 15.70
C LYS A 249 -24.23 -2.80 17.13
N GLU A 250 -24.98 -3.89 17.34
CA GLU A 250 -25.46 -4.31 18.66
C GLU A 250 -24.31 -4.63 19.62
N GLN A 251 -23.33 -5.40 19.16
CA GLN A 251 -22.13 -5.72 19.94
C GLN A 251 -21.32 -4.46 20.29
N THR A 252 -21.21 -3.52 19.36
CA THR A 252 -20.52 -2.24 19.60
C THR A 252 -21.23 -1.42 20.68
N THR A 253 -22.56 -1.36 20.66
CA THR A 253 -23.33 -0.70 21.74
C THR A 253 -23.15 -1.40 23.10
N GLN A 254 -23.09 -2.74 23.12
CA GLN A 254 -22.90 -3.49 24.35
C GLN A 254 -21.50 -3.26 24.95
N LEU A 255 -20.46 -3.27 24.12
CA LEU A 255 -19.09 -2.95 24.54
C LEU A 255 -18.98 -1.53 25.10
N ASN A 256 -19.61 -0.54 24.45
CA ASN A 256 -19.63 0.83 24.95
C ASN A 256 -20.35 0.95 26.30
N CYS A 257 -21.41 0.18 26.53
CA CYS A 257 -22.10 0.13 27.82
C CYS A 257 -21.16 -0.44 28.90
N GLN A 258 -20.49 -1.55 28.63
CA GLN A 258 -19.53 -2.16 29.57
C GLN A 258 -18.35 -1.24 29.88
N ALA A 259 -17.81 -0.55 28.87
CA ALA A 259 -16.74 0.43 29.06
C ALA A 259 -17.17 1.58 29.99
N ASN A 260 -18.41 2.07 29.84
CA ASN A 260 -18.95 3.10 30.72
C ASN A 260 -19.12 2.61 32.17
N GLU A 261 -19.52 1.35 32.38
CA GLU A 261 -19.61 0.77 33.72
C GLU A 261 -18.22 0.63 34.36
N ILE A 262 -17.20 0.22 33.61
CA ILE A 262 -15.80 0.19 34.10
C ILE A 262 -15.34 1.58 34.51
N ILE A 263 -15.65 2.62 33.73
CA ILE A 263 -15.31 4.01 34.07
C ILE A 263 -16.00 4.44 35.37
N LYS A 264 -17.28 4.08 35.57
CA LYS A 264 -18.00 4.36 36.82
C LYS A 264 -17.34 3.67 38.01
N ILE A 265 -17.03 2.38 37.90
CA ILE A 265 -16.36 1.60 38.95
C ILE A 265 -15.01 2.23 39.30
N ASN A 266 -14.21 2.62 38.30
CA ASN A 266 -12.93 3.28 38.52
C ASN A 266 -13.07 4.63 39.21
N ARG A 267 -14.09 5.43 38.90
CA ARG A 267 -14.37 6.67 39.62
C ARG A 267 -14.73 6.41 41.08
N THR A 268 -15.62 5.46 41.34
CA THR A 268 -16.00 5.10 42.72
C THR A 268 -14.80 4.58 43.51
N LEU A 269 -13.97 3.73 42.92
CA LEU A 269 -12.74 3.24 43.54
C LEU A 269 -11.77 4.39 43.86
N HIS A 270 -11.59 5.33 42.93
CA HIS A 270 -10.74 6.49 43.13
C HIS A 270 -11.27 7.40 44.25
N GLU A 271 -12.58 7.62 44.33
CA GLU A 271 -13.23 8.41 45.40
C GLU A 271 -13.10 7.76 46.79
N VAL A 272 -13.09 6.42 46.87
CA VAL A 272 -12.96 5.69 48.15
C VAL A 272 -11.51 5.52 48.58
N ILE A 273 -10.59 5.27 47.64
CA ILE A 273 -9.19 4.93 47.95
C ILE A 273 -8.31 6.19 48.11
N CYS A 274 -8.54 7.27 47.34
CA CYS A 274 -7.72 8.49 47.47
C CYS A 274 -7.77 9.18 48.83
N PRO A 275 -8.90 9.21 49.56
CA PRO A 275 -8.94 9.76 50.92
C PRO A 275 -8.10 8.92 51.90
N LEU A 276 -8.14 7.58 51.77
CA LEU A 276 -7.42 6.66 52.65
C LEU A 276 -5.89 6.72 52.47
N LEU A 277 -5.43 7.10 51.28
CA LEU A 277 -4.00 7.31 50.99
C LEU A 277 -3.47 8.69 51.44
N LYS A 278 -4.35 9.62 51.85
CA LYS A 278 -3.94 10.94 52.39
C LYS A 278 -3.80 10.96 53.91
N GLU A 279 -4.19 9.89 54.59
CA GLU A 279 -4.12 9.75 56.06
C GLU A 279 -2.97 8.83 56.54
N VAL A 280 -2.07 8.42 55.64
CA VAL A 280 -0.80 7.72 55.93
C VAL A 280 0.36 8.64 55.56
#